data_AF-A0A386ZIC4-F1
#
_entry.id   AF-A0A386ZIC4-F1
#
_cell.length_a   1.000
_cell.length_b   1.000
_cell.length_c   1.000
_cell.angle_alpha   90.00
_cell.angle_beta   90.00
_cell.angle_gamma   90.00
#
_symmetry.space_group_name_H-M   'P 1'
#
loop_
_entity.id
_entity.type
_entity.pdbx_description
1 polymer ?
#
loop_
_entity_poly.entity_id
_entity_poly.type
_entity_poly.pdbx_seq_one_letter_code
_entity_poly.pdbx_strand_id
1 'polypeptide(L)'
;MMIRRLGAVAAVATAILAGVCGVGSKPAQADWIPEFAPLGSTVSTFGDANFCAGSIYVGLEAAHGQPGHVTAHLSPLGYLNGPCGNHIALAWLGSAGTGTRDVYVHAGWGPGETVTVDLWMGMGLAKLFANSWPLQGPWAEWYLIVP
;
A
#
# COMPACT_ATOMS: atom_id res chain seq x y z
N MET A 1 -10.31 51.74 -25.18
CA MET A 1 -8.93 51.25 -24.90
C MET A 1 -8.72 50.84 -23.43
N MET A 2 -9.72 50.24 -22.75
CA MET A 2 -9.64 49.95 -21.30
C MET A 2 -9.83 48.47 -20.91
N ILE A 3 -10.21 47.60 -21.86
CA ILE A 3 -10.51 46.18 -21.57
C ILE A 3 -9.24 45.31 -21.55
N ARG A 4 -8.16 45.72 -22.23
CA ARG A 4 -6.90 44.96 -22.31
C ARG A 4 -6.05 44.97 -21.03
N ARG A 5 -6.27 45.93 -20.12
CA ARG A 5 -5.47 46.05 -18.88
C ARG A 5 -6.00 45.17 -17.74
N LEU A 6 -7.30 44.83 -17.74
CA LEU A 6 -7.91 43.97 -16.71
C LEU A 6 -7.56 42.49 -16.89
N GLY A 7 -7.43 42.01 -18.14
CA GLY A 7 -7.06 40.62 -18.42
C GLY A 7 -5.64 40.26 -17.99
N ALA A 8 -4.71 41.21 -18.05
CA ALA A 8 -3.31 40.99 -17.65
C ALA A 8 -3.15 40.83 -16.13
N VAL A 9 -3.94 41.56 -15.32
CA VAL A 9 -3.89 41.48 -13.86
C VAL A 9 -4.49 40.16 -13.36
N ALA A 10 -5.56 39.69 -13.99
CA ALA A 10 -6.18 38.41 -13.65
C ALA A 10 -5.26 37.21 -13.94
N ALA A 11 -4.52 37.24 -15.06
CA ALA A 11 -3.60 36.16 -15.45
C ALA A 11 -2.35 36.06 -14.56
N VAL A 12 -1.87 37.20 -14.03
CA VAL A 12 -0.72 37.22 -13.12
C VAL A 12 -1.11 36.69 -11.73
N ALA A 13 -2.32 36.99 -11.26
CA ALA A 13 -2.79 36.51 -9.96
C ALA A 13 -2.96 34.98 -9.89
N THR A 14 -3.44 34.34 -10.96
CA THR A 14 -3.56 32.87 -11.02
C THR A 14 -2.21 32.17 -11.14
N ALA A 15 -1.23 32.78 -11.84
CA ALA A 15 0.11 32.22 -11.94
C ALA A 15 0.86 32.23 -10.59
N ILE A 16 0.64 33.25 -9.76
CA ILE A 16 1.26 33.33 -8.44
C ILE A 16 0.65 32.30 -7.49
N LEU A 17 -0.68 32.10 -7.50
CA LEU A 17 -1.35 31.10 -6.66
C LEU A 17 -0.96 29.65 -7.01
N ALA A 18 -0.74 29.35 -8.30
CA ALA A 18 -0.25 28.03 -8.72
C ALA A 18 1.20 27.74 -8.28
N GLY A 19 2.02 28.79 -8.12
CA GLY A 19 3.42 28.66 -7.71
C GLY A 19 3.64 28.35 -6.22
N VAL A 20 2.69 28.71 -5.35
CA VAL A 20 2.83 28.50 -3.89
C VAL A 20 2.49 27.06 -3.47
N CYS A 21 1.72 26.32 -4.26
CA CYS A 21 1.20 25.00 -3.88
C CYS A 21 2.00 23.80 -4.42
N GLY A 22 3.08 23.98 -5.20
CA GLY A 22 3.69 22.84 -5.90
C GLY A 22 5.20 22.87 -6.14
N VAL A 23 5.92 23.91 -5.73
CA VAL A 23 7.37 24.01 -5.98
C VAL A 23 8.12 23.71 -4.68
N GLY A 24 8.17 22.44 -4.28
CA GLY A 24 9.03 22.03 -3.16
C GLY A 24 8.53 20.89 -2.29
N SER A 25 7.41 20.23 -2.60
CA SER A 25 7.17 18.91 -2.01
C SER A 25 8.31 18.00 -2.46
N LYS A 26 9.24 17.68 -1.55
CA LYS A 26 10.09 16.51 -1.72
C LYS A 26 9.15 15.38 -2.14
N PRO A 27 9.46 14.61 -3.19
CA PRO A 27 8.67 13.42 -3.50
C PRO A 27 8.50 12.66 -2.19
N ALA A 28 7.27 12.28 -1.85
CA ALA A 28 6.96 11.56 -0.62
C ALA A 28 7.88 10.34 -0.60
N GLN A 29 8.96 10.44 0.17
CA GLN A 29 9.99 9.44 0.19
C GLN A 29 9.44 8.40 1.13
N ALA A 30 9.18 7.20 0.59
CA ALA A 30 8.88 6.02 1.37
C ALA A 30 9.90 5.94 2.52
N ASP A 31 9.43 6.11 3.75
CA ASP A 31 10.30 6.02 4.92
C ASP A 31 10.60 4.53 5.13
N TRP A 32 11.87 4.15 4.97
CA TRP A 32 12.30 2.76 5.05
C TRP A 32 12.03 2.17 6.44
N ILE A 33 11.47 0.95 6.47
CA ILE A 33 11.35 0.14 7.70
C ILE A 33 12.40 -0.96 7.70
N PRO A 34 13.22 -1.08 8.76
CA PRO A 34 14.00 -2.28 9.00
C PRO A 34 13.07 -3.49 9.16
N GLU A 35 13.17 -4.44 8.22
CA GLU A 35 12.35 -5.64 8.20
C GLU A 35 13.17 -6.92 7.94
N PHE A 36 12.68 -8.02 8.48
CA PHE A 36 13.14 -9.37 8.18
C PHE A 36 11.95 -10.26 7.81
N ALA A 37 11.97 -10.77 6.58
CA ALA A 37 10.89 -11.58 6.00
C ALA A 37 11.39 -13.00 5.68
N PRO A 38 11.40 -13.94 6.65
CA PRO A 38 12.00 -15.26 6.46
C PRO A 38 11.32 -16.12 5.39
N LEU A 39 10.05 -15.85 5.09
CA LEU A 39 9.25 -16.56 4.09
C LEU A 39 9.11 -15.75 2.79
N GLY A 40 9.86 -14.65 2.66
CA GLY A 40 9.70 -13.70 1.57
C GLY A 40 8.47 -12.80 1.74
N SER A 41 8.22 -12.00 0.72
CA SER A 41 7.20 -10.94 0.71
C SER A 41 6.04 -11.24 -0.24
N THR A 42 5.89 -12.49 -0.67
CA THR A 42 4.88 -12.92 -1.64
C THR A 42 3.97 -13.97 -1.04
N VAL A 43 2.66 -13.75 -1.13
CA VAL A 43 1.63 -14.69 -0.72
C VAL A 43 1.10 -15.42 -1.95
N SER A 44 1.15 -16.74 -1.95
CA SER A 44 0.50 -17.56 -2.97
C SER A 44 -0.99 -17.66 -2.65
N THR A 45 -1.84 -17.57 -3.67
CA THR A 45 -3.27 -17.33 -3.44
C THR A 45 -4.15 -18.13 -4.38
N PHE A 46 -5.27 -18.63 -3.86
CA PHE A 46 -6.32 -19.31 -4.62
C PHE A 46 -7.58 -18.44 -4.57
N GLY A 47 -7.98 -17.87 -5.70
CA GLY A 47 -9.12 -16.94 -5.82
C GLY A 47 -10.47 -17.55 -5.45
N ASP A 48 -11.44 -16.69 -5.11
CA ASP A 48 -12.79 -17.07 -4.67
C ASP A 48 -13.52 -18.01 -5.66
N ALA A 49 -13.18 -17.93 -6.95
CA ALA A 49 -13.63 -18.87 -7.96
C ALA A 49 -12.60 -20.02 -8.12
N ASN A 50 -12.63 -20.97 -7.19
CA ASN A 50 -12.03 -22.34 -7.07
C ASN A 50 -10.89 -22.88 -7.97
N PHE A 51 -10.29 -22.14 -8.90
CA PHE A 51 -9.18 -22.58 -9.76
C PHE A 51 -8.22 -21.43 -10.13
N CYS A 52 -8.44 -20.22 -9.63
CA CYS A 52 -7.57 -19.08 -9.88
C CYS A 52 -6.32 -19.13 -8.98
N ALA A 53 -5.21 -19.69 -9.46
CA ALA A 53 -3.94 -19.66 -8.75
C ALA A 53 -3.11 -18.44 -9.18
N GLY A 54 -2.54 -17.72 -8.21
CA GLY A 54 -1.72 -16.54 -8.45
C GLY A 54 -0.82 -16.22 -7.27
N SER A 55 -0.21 -15.04 -7.30
CA SER A 55 0.60 -14.53 -6.19
C SER A 55 0.38 -13.04 -6.00
N ILE A 56 0.54 -12.59 -4.76
CA ILE A 56 0.40 -11.19 -4.35
C ILE A 56 1.67 -10.79 -3.63
N TYR A 57 2.35 -9.77 -4.14
CA TYR A 57 3.47 -9.15 -3.43
C TYR A 57 2.93 -8.20 -2.36
N VAL A 58 3.53 -8.23 -1.18
CA VAL A 58 3.23 -7.33 -0.06
C VAL A 58 4.50 -6.55 0.26
N GLY A 59 4.51 -5.27 -0.07
CA GLY A 59 5.56 -4.33 0.31
C GLY A 59 5.16 -3.57 1.57
N LEU A 60 6.12 -3.27 2.44
CA LEU A 60 5.89 -2.53 3.69
C LEU A 60 6.75 -1.27 3.73
N GLU A 61 6.15 -0.17 4.16
CA GLU A 61 6.80 1.13 4.30
C GLU A 61 6.31 1.81 5.59
N ALA A 62 7.12 2.69 6.18
CA ALA A 62 6.62 3.51 7.27
C ALA A 62 5.64 4.54 6.70
N ALA A 63 4.50 4.72 7.38
CA ALA A 63 3.56 5.74 6.96
C ALA A 63 4.16 7.13 7.18
N HIS A 64 4.29 7.89 6.10
CA HIS A 64 4.96 9.18 6.14
C HIS A 64 4.28 10.16 7.11
N GLY A 65 5.06 10.67 8.07
CA GLY A 65 4.57 11.61 9.08
C GLY A 65 3.60 11.02 10.11
N GLN A 66 3.47 9.68 10.18
CA GLN A 66 2.59 8.98 11.11
C GLN A 66 3.40 7.94 11.92
N PRO A 67 4.06 8.35 13.03
CA PRO A 67 4.87 7.43 13.83
C PRO A 67 4.02 6.28 14.37
N GLY A 68 4.49 5.04 14.24
CA GLY A 68 3.80 3.81 14.68
C GLY A 68 2.86 3.20 13.63
N HIS A 69 2.69 3.85 12.49
CA HIS A 69 1.91 3.36 11.36
C HIS A 69 2.79 2.73 10.29
N VAL A 70 2.32 1.62 9.72
CA VAL A 70 2.95 0.92 8.60
C VAL A 70 1.97 0.91 7.43
N THR A 71 2.44 1.34 6.27
CA THR A 71 1.71 1.25 5.02
C THR A 71 2.05 -0.08 4.34
N ALA A 72 1.03 -0.90 4.06
CA ALA A 72 1.17 -2.14 3.31
C ALA A 72 0.65 -1.96 1.88
N HIS A 73 1.46 -2.36 0.90
CA HIS A 73 1.17 -2.31 -0.53
C HIS A 73 0.97 -3.72 -1.06
N LEU A 74 -0.28 -4.08 -1.38
CA LEU A 74 -0.66 -5.37 -1.90
C LEU A 74 -0.77 -5.30 -3.42
N SER A 75 0.18 -5.92 -4.10
CA SER A 75 0.29 -5.90 -5.57
C SER A 75 0.03 -7.30 -6.13
N PRO A 76 -1.18 -7.58 -6.66
CA PRO A 76 -1.45 -8.86 -7.29
C PRO A 76 -0.64 -8.99 -8.59
N LEU A 77 0.09 -10.09 -8.75
CA LEU A 77 1.03 -10.30 -9.85
C LEU A 77 0.39 -11.00 -11.07
N GLY A 78 -0.92 -11.27 -11.00
CA GLY A 78 -1.69 -11.97 -12.01
C GLY A 78 -2.14 -13.37 -11.58
N TYR A 79 -3.14 -13.87 -12.28
CA TYR A 79 -3.77 -15.18 -12.05
C TYR A 79 -3.71 -16.05 -13.30
N LEU A 80 -3.42 -17.34 -13.09
CA LEU A 80 -3.20 -18.31 -14.17
C LEU A 80 -4.48 -18.68 -14.96
N ASN A 81 -5.68 -18.40 -14.46
CA ASN A 81 -6.94 -18.88 -15.06
C ASN A 81 -7.99 -17.78 -15.27
N GLY A 82 -7.57 -16.52 -15.46
CA GLY A 82 -8.46 -15.41 -15.79
C GLY A 82 -8.48 -14.27 -14.77
N PRO A 83 -9.39 -13.28 -14.93
CA PRO A 83 -9.58 -12.25 -13.94
C PRO A 83 -10.22 -12.82 -12.68
N CYS A 84 -9.55 -12.64 -11.55
CA CYS A 84 -9.94 -13.21 -10.29
C CYS A 84 -9.80 -12.19 -9.16
N GLY A 85 -10.71 -12.31 -8.20
CA GLY A 85 -10.63 -11.62 -6.92
C GLY A 85 -10.06 -12.51 -5.85
N ASN A 86 -9.42 -11.91 -4.86
CA ASN A 86 -9.00 -12.59 -3.65
C ASN A 86 -8.97 -11.65 -2.46
N HIS A 87 -9.16 -12.22 -1.28
CA HIS A 87 -9.05 -11.54 0.00
C HIS A 87 -7.70 -11.89 0.63
N ILE A 88 -6.96 -10.88 1.08
CA ILE A 88 -5.73 -11.04 1.85
C ILE A 88 -5.98 -10.59 3.28
N ALA A 89 -5.82 -11.53 4.21
CA ALA A 89 -5.83 -11.25 5.63
C ALA A 89 -4.43 -10.85 6.07
N LEU A 90 -4.32 -9.60 6.52
CA LEU A 90 -3.18 -9.09 7.28
C LEU A 90 -3.48 -9.22 8.77
N ALA A 91 -2.52 -9.69 9.55
CA ALA A 91 -2.61 -9.75 11.00
C ALA A 91 -1.28 -9.29 11.61
N TRP A 92 -1.33 -8.54 12.70
CA TRP A 92 -0.12 -8.04 13.35
C TRP A 92 -0.19 -8.07 14.88
N LEU A 93 1.00 -8.01 15.46
CA LEU A 93 1.25 -7.77 16.87
C LEU A 93 2.35 -6.71 16.99
N GLY A 94 2.07 -5.62 17.71
CA GLY A 94 3.03 -4.58 18.04
C GLY A 94 2.71 -3.92 19.38
N SER A 95 3.34 -2.78 19.68
CA SER A 95 3.11 -2.07 20.95
C SER A 95 1.71 -1.45 21.07
N ALA A 96 1.02 -1.24 19.95
CA ALA A 96 -0.40 -0.87 19.93
C ALA A 96 -1.35 -2.05 20.19
N GLY A 97 -0.83 -3.27 20.32
CA GLY A 97 -1.60 -4.50 20.50
C GLY A 97 -1.68 -5.36 19.23
N THR A 98 -2.68 -6.23 19.18
CA THR A 98 -2.98 -7.07 18.02
C THR A 98 -4.00 -6.41 17.10
N GLY A 99 -3.82 -6.54 15.79
CA GLY A 99 -4.82 -6.08 14.82
C GLY A 99 -4.92 -7.02 13.62
N THR A 100 -6.02 -6.88 12.88
CA THR A 100 -6.25 -7.59 11.63
C THR A 100 -6.87 -6.66 10.60
N ARG A 101 -6.61 -6.93 9.32
CA ARG A 101 -7.18 -6.23 8.18
C ARG A 101 -7.39 -7.21 7.05
N ASP A 102 -8.61 -7.26 6.53
CA ASP A 102 -8.92 -7.99 5.30
C ASP A 102 -8.90 -7.01 4.12
N VAL A 103 -8.25 -7.41 3.03
CA VAL A 103 -8.05 -6.57 1.84
C VAL A 103 -8.41 -7.36 0.59
N TYR A 104 -9.40 -6.88 -0.15
CA TYR A 104 -9.72 -7.43 -1.46
C TYR A 104 -8.76 -6.89 -2.53
N VAL A 105 -8.21 -7.79 -3.34
CA VAL A 105 -7.43 -7.48 -4.53
C VAL A 105 -8.04 -8.17 -5.74
N HIS A 106 -7.84 -7.58 -6.91
CA HIS A 106 -8.32 -8.12 -8.17
C HIS A 106 -7.24 -7.99 -9.24
N ALA A 107 -7.05 -9.05 -10.03
CA ALA A 107 -6.16 -9.02 -11.18
C ALA A 107 -6.61 -9.97 -12.29
N GLY A 108 -6.17 -9.68 -13.51
CA GLY A 108 -6.30 -10.54 -14.69
C GLY A 108 -5.18 -11.58 -14.80
N TRP A 109 -4.83 -11.89 -16.04
CA TRP A 109 -3.65 -12.70 -16.38
C TRP A 109 -2.30 -12.02 -16.08
N GLY A 110 -2.31 -10.70 -15.96
CA GLY A 110 -1.14 -9.89 -15.59
C GLY A 110 -1.35 -9.17 -14.27
N PRO A 111 -0.37 -8.35 -13.85
CA PRO A 111 -0.46 -7.58 -12.62
C PRO A 111 -1.73 -6.74 -12.55
N GLY A 112 -2.37 -6.72 -11.38
CA GLY A 112 -3.52 -5.86 -11.10
C GLY A 112 -3.10 -4.56 -10.42
N GLU A 113 -4.10 -3.82 -9.94
CA GLU A 113 -3.88 -2.57 -9.20
C GLU A 113 -3.31 -2.86 -7.80
N THR A 114 -2.31 -2.08 -7.39
CA THR A 114 -1.79 -2.13 -6.03
C THR A 114 -2.77 -1.51 -5.06
N VAL A 115 -3.24 -2.28 -4.09
CA VAL A 115 -4.08 -1.79 -3.00
C VAL A 115 -3.18 -1.42 -1.83
N THR A 116 -3.39 -0.23 -1.28
CA THR A 116 -2.60 0.28 -0.16
C THR A 116 -3.47 0.40 1.08
N VAL A 117 -2.98 -0.10 2.22
CA VAL A 117 -3.67 -0.01 3.51
C VAL A 117 -2.73 0.45 4.60
N ASP A 118 -3.26 1.26 5.51
CA ASP A 118 -2.56 1.74 6.69
C ASP A 118 -2.82 0.83 7.89
N LEU A 119 -1.76 0.52 8.64
CA LEU A 119 -1.77 -0.40 9.77
C LEU A 119 -1.21 0.30 11.01
N TRP A 120 -2.06 0.50 12.03
CA TRP A 120 -1.60 0.99 13.33
C TRP A 120 -0.97 -0.15 14.14
N MET A 121 0.36 -0.23 14.12
CA MET A 121 1.13 -1.28 14.81
C MET A 121 1.72 -0.79 16.13
N GLY A 122 1.85 0.52 16.30
CA GLY A 122 2.60 1.14 17.38
C GLY A 122 4.10 1.09 17.14
N MET A 123 4.86 1.80 17.97
CA MET A 123 6.31 1.97 17.84
C MET A 123 7.09 0.71 18.25
N GLY A 124 8.25 0.50 17.64
CA GLY A 124 9.23 -0.51 18.05
C GLY A 124 9.05 -1.86 17.37
N LEU A 125 9.39 -2.95 18.08
CA LEU A 125 9.33 -4.29 17.51
C LEU A 125 7.88 -4.70 17.23
N ALA A 126 7.64 -5.15 16.00
CA ALA A 126 6.35 -5.68 15.59
C ALA A 126 6.51 -6.93 14.72
N LYS A 127 5.45 -7.75 14.68
CA LYS A 127 5.30 -8.87 13.74
C LYS A 127 4.10 -8.60 12.85
N LEU A 128 4.25 -8.79 11.54
CA LEU A 128 3.16 -8.82 10.57
C LEU A 128 3.08 -10.20 9.92
N PHE A 129 1.87 -10.62 9.58
CA PHE A 129 1.55 -11.84 8.87
C PHE A 129 0.56 -11.50 7.76
N ALA A 130 0.73 -12.10 6.58
CA ALA A 130 -0.19 -11.99 5.44
C ALA A 130 -0.50 -13.37 4.87
N ASN A 131 -1.78 -13.65 4.63
CA ASN A 131 -2.21 -14.89 3.97
C ASN A 131 -3.48 -14.66 3.16
N SER A 132 -3.74 -15.52 2.16
CA SER A 132 -4.97 -15.49 1.39
C SER A 132 -6.16 -15.99 2.20
N TRP A 133 -7.36 -15.55 1.84
CA TRP A 133 -8.61 -16.13 2.31
C TRP A 133 -9.35 -16.80 1.15
N PRO A 134 -9.79 -18.06 1.29
CA PRO A 134 -9.54 -18.97 2.42
C PRO A 134 -8.04 -19.24 2.64
N LEU A 135 -7.65 -19.50 3.90
CA LEU A 135 -6.25 -19.78 4.28
C LEU A 135 -5.74 -21.03 3.55
N GLN A 136 -5.11 -20.81 2.41
CA GLN A 136 -4.69 -21.86 1.50
C GLN A 136 -3.30 -21.54 0.97
N GLY A 137 -2.31 -22.28 1.45
CA GLY A 137 -0.92 -22.18 0.99
C GLY A 137 0.01 -21.43 1.95
N PRO A 138 1.23 -21.13 1.48
CA PRO A 138 2.25 -20.47 2.29
C PRO A 138 1.87 -19.01 2.57
N TRP A 139 2.08 -18.59 3.81
CA TRP A 139 1.92 -17.22 4.26
C TRP A 139 3.25 -16.46 4.16
N ALA A 140 3.15 -15.14 4.10
CA ALA A 140 4.28 -14.25 4.31
C ALA A 140 4.27 -13.74 5.75
N GLU A 141 5.44 -13.55 6.34
CA GLU A 141 5.58 -12.95 7.66
C GLU A 141 6.79 -12.04 7.72
N TRP A 142 6.68 -10.99 8.53
CA TRP A 142 7.72 -10.00 8.73
C TRP A 142 7.92 -9.73 10.21
N TYR A 143 9.18 -9.49 10.57
CA TYR A 143 9.60 -8.92 11.83
C TYR A 143 10.14 -7.52 11.55
N LEU A 144 9.55 -6.50 12.15
CA LEU A 144 9.73 -5.10 11.81
C LEU A 144 10.24 -4.30 13.01
N ILE A 145 10.95 -3.20 12.74
CA ILE A 145 11.15 -2.10 13.69
C ILE A 145 10.35 -0.90 13.18
N VAL A 146 9.19 -0.65 13.77
CA VAL A 146 8.28 0.44 13.38
C VAL A 146 8.77 1.77 13.99
N PRO A 147 9.03 2.79 13.15
CA PRO A 147 9.55 4.09 13.57
C PRO A 147 8.47 5.06 14.07
#